data_AF-A0A483AJP0-F1
#
_entry.id   AF-A0A483AJP0-F1
#
_cell.length_a   1.000
_cell.length_b   1.000
_cell.length_c   1.000
_cell.angle_alpha   90.00
_cell.angle_beta   90.00
_cell.angle_gamma   90.00
#
_symmetry.space_group_name_H-M   'P 1'
#
loop_
_entity.id
_entity.type
_entity.pdbx_description
1 polymer ?
#
loop_
_entity_poly.entity_id
_entity_poly.type
_entity_poly.pdbx_seq_one_letter_code
_entity_poly.pdbx_strand_id
1 'polypeptide(L)' 'MSNYPHLSAESENIIQLKTGIFSRKVLAGCVCSDDISQAINDENGYCELQVKLDKDTNKLEITL' A
#
# COMPACT_ATOMS: atom_id res chain seq x y z
N MET A 1 -2.31 18.25 5.34
CA MET A 1 -3.62 17.62 5.65
C MET A 1 -3.74 16.38 4.77
N SER A 2 -3.51 15.20 5.34
CA SER A 2 -3.58 13.93 4.63
C SER A 2 -5.02 13.40 4.76
N ASN A 3 -5.85 13.63 3.75
CA ASN A 3 -7.25 13.16 3.71
C ASN A 3 -7.30 11.72 3.17
N TYR A 4 -6.71 10.76 3.89
CA TYR A 4 -6.87 9.34 3.53
C TYR A 4 -7.80 8.66 4.53
N PRO A 5 -8.88 8.03 4.06
CA PRO A 5 -9.86 7.42 4.94
C PRO A 5 -9.25 6.13 5.52
N HIS A 6 -8.68 6.21 6.71
CA HIS A 6 -8.50 5.04 7.56
C HIS A 6 -9.89 4.61 8.02
N LEU A 7 -10.48 3.65 7.31
CA LEU A 7 -11.80 3.11 7.63
C LEU A 7 -11.62 1.76 8.30
N SER A 8 -11.91 1.72 9.59
CA SER A 8 -12.02 0.48 10.36
C SER A 8 -13.49 0.20 10.64
N ALA A 9 -13.92 -1.03 10.37
CA ALA A 9 -15.23 -1.51 10.72
C ALA A 9 -15.12 -2.86 11.43
N GLU A 10 -15.89 -3.05 12.48
CA GLU A 10 -15.94 -4.30 13.23
C GLU A 10 -17.35 -4.85 13.19
N SER A 11 -17.47 -6.15 12.93
CA SER A 11 -18.68 -6.94 13.06
C SER A 11 -18.43 -8.06 14.06
N GLU A 12 -19.45 -8.86 14.37
CA GLU A 12 -19.37 -9.94 15.36
C GLU A 12 -18.15 -10.85 15.13
N ASN A 13 -17.95 -11.34 13.91
CA ASN A 13 -16.91 -12.31 13.58
C ASN A 13 -15.79 -11.78 12.67
N ILE A 14 -15.90 -10.53 12.19
CA ILE A 14 -14.94 -9.96 11.22
C ILE A 14 -14.45 -8.59 11.70
N ILE A 15 -13.14 -8.35 11.63
CA ILE A 15 -12.52 -7.03 11.71
C ILE A 15 -12.06 -6.64 10.30
N GLN A 16 -12.47 -5.46 9.83
CA GLN A 16 -12.08 -4.92 8.52
C GLN A 16 -11.29 -3.63 8.69
N LEU A 17 -10.19 -3.52 7.96
CA LEU A 17 -9.36 -2.33 7.88
C LEU A 17 -9.13 -1.97 6.42
N LYS A 18 -9.42 -0.72 6.04
CA LYS A 18 -8.99 -0.13 4.78
C LYS A 18 -7.91 0.91 5.07
N THR A 19 -6.75 0.78 4.45
CA THR A 19 -5.63 1.71 4.60
C THR A 19 -4.98 2.04 3.28
N GLY A 20 -4.54 3.30 3.11
CA GLY A 20 -3.69 3.69 1.99
C GLY A 20 -2.22 3.35 2.26
N ILE A 21 -1.51 2.90 1.23
CA ILE A 21 -0.06 2.68 1.26
C ILE A 21 0.58 3.61 0.24
N PHE A 22 1.52 4.43 0.72
CA PHE A 22 2.38 5.25 -0.13
C PHE A 22 3.72 4.55 -0.29
N SER A 23 4.13 4.37 -1.54
CA SER A 23 5.42 3.81 -1.88
C SER A 23 6.16 4.76 -2.80
N ARG A 24 7.49 4.79 -2.69
CA ARG A 24 8.34 5.41 -3.69
C ARG A 24 8.94 4.27 -4.49
N LYS A 25 8.60 4.19 -5.78
CA LYS A 25 9.27 3.23 -6.66
C LYS A 25 10.58 3.85 -7.08
N VAL A 26 11.68 3.21 -6.72
CA VAL A 26 12.98 3.47 -7.34
C VAL A 26 13.03 2.61 -8.59
N LEU A 27 12.61 3.17 -9.72
CA LEU A 27 12.80 2.52 -11.01
C LEU A 27 14.24 2.79 -11.43
N ALA A 28 15.15 1.86 -11.14
CA ALA A 28 16.49 1.89 -11.72
C ALA A 28 16.38 1.53 -13.21
N GLY A 29 16.14 2.54 -14.05
CA GLY A 29 16.21 2.38 -15.50
C GLY A 29 17.65 2.20 -15.95
N CYS A 30 17.86 1.48 -17.08
CA CYS A 30 19.13 1.58 -17.79
C CYS A 30 19.17 2.96 -18.44
N VAL A 31 19.92 3.88 -17.84
CA VAL A 31 20.29 5.14 -18.50
C VAL A 31 21.59 4.94 -19.25
N CYS A 32 21.59 5.22 -20.55
CA CYS A 32 22.81 5.35 -21.34
C CYS A 32 23.50 6.71 -21.05
N SER A 33 23.60 7.07 -19.77
CA SER A 33 24.15 8.33 -19.27
C SER A 33 25.05 8.03 -18.07
N ASP A 34 26.23 8.63 -18.02
CA ASP A 34 27.19 8.47 -16.90
C ASP A 34 26.68 9.09 -15.58
N ASP A 35 25.57 9.83 -15.63
CA ASP A 35 24.92 10.44 -14.47
C ASP A 35 23.87 9.50 -13.85
N ILE A 36 24.18 8.93 -12.69
CA ILE A 36 23.31 8.01 -11.93
C ILE A 36 22.02 8.70 -11.47
N SER A 37 22.00 10.04 -11.33
CA SER A 37 20.82 10.76 -10.84
C SER A 37 19.68 10.79 -11.87
N GLN A 38 20.01 10.69 -13.17
CA GLN A 38 19.04 10.52 -14.27
C GLN A 38 18.38 9.13 -14.27
N ALA A 39 18.99 8.14 -13.61
CA ALA A 39 18.48 6.77 -13.51
C ALA A 39 17.40 6.59 -12.45
N ILE A 40 17.27 7.56 -11.54
CA ILE A 40 16.38 7.49 -10.38
C ILE A 40 15.12 8.26 -10.75
N ASN A 41 14.14 7.57 -11.36
CA ASN A 41 12.83 8.14 -11.55
C ASN A 41 12.00 7.91 -10.27
N ASP A 42 11.72 9.00 -9.55
CA ASP A 42 10.96 8.96 -8.31
C ASP A 42 9.46 8.96 -8.59
N GLU A 43 8.90 7.77 -8.80
CA GLU A 43 7.45 7.66 -8.94
C GLU A 43 6.79 7.42 -7.58
N ASN A 44 5.97 8.37 -7.16
CA ASN A 44 5.06 8.22 -6.03
C ASN A 44 3.95 7.22 -6.40
N GLY A 45 3.97 6.04 -5.81
CA GLY A 45 2.92 5.04 -5.90
C GLY A 45 1.94 5.15 -4.73
N TYR A 46 0.66 4.99 -5.03
CA TYR A 46 -0.40 4.83 -4.04
C TYR A 46 -1.20 3.56 -4.35
N CYS A 47 -1.46 2.75 -3.33
CA CYS A 47 -2.48 1.71 -3.41
C CYS A 47 -3.33 1.70 -2.15
N GLU A 48 -4.54 1.18 -2.26
CA GLU A 48 -5.39 0.88 -1.11
C GLU A 48 -5.18 -0.59 -0.73
N LEU A 49 -5.16 -0.88 0.56
CA LEU A 49 -5.11 -2.22 1.10
C LEU A 49 -6.39 -2.46 1.90
N GLN A 50 -7.09 -3.54 1.59
CA GLN A 50 -8.15 -4.08 2.41
C GLN A 50 -7.62 -5.28 3.19
N VAL A 51 -7.79 -5.24 4.50
CA VAL A 51 -7.45 -6.34 5.42
C VAL A 51 -8.73 -6.81 6.09
N LYS A 52 -8.96 -8.12 6.09
CA LYS A 52 -10.04 -8.76 6.86
C LYS A 52 -9.45 -9.81 7.79
N LEU A 53 -9.83 -9.75 9.06
CA LEU A 53 -9.52 -10.75 10.05
C LEU A 53 -10.80 -11.43 10.50
N ASP A 54 -10.85 -12.74 10.32
CA ASP A 54 -11.91 -13.60 10.85
C ASP A 54 -11.56 -14.03 12.28
N LYS A 55 -12.40 -13.66 13.24
CA LYS A 55 -12.15 -13.86 14.68
C LYS A 55 -12.30 -15.31 15.12
N ASP A 56 -13.12 -16.10 14.41
CA ASP A 56 -13.38 -17.51 14.75
C ASP A 56 -12.23 -18.40 14.26
N THR A 57 -11.74 -18.13 13.06
CA THR A 57 -10.74 -18.96 12.38
C THR A 57 -9.32 -18.41 12.48
N ASN A 58 -9.15 -17.18 12.96
CA ASN A 58 -7.89 -16.41 12.94
C ASN A 58 -7.30 -16.25 11.53
N LYS A 59 -8.13 -16.35 10.49
CA LYS A 59 -7.68 -16.18 9.10
C LYS A 59 -7.58 -14.70 8.76
N LEU A 60 -6.47 -14.34 8.14
CA LEU A 60 -6.19 -13.02 7.62
C LEU A 60 -6.27 -13.05 6.09
N GLU A 61 -7.12 -12.21 5.51
CA GLU A 61 -7.21 -11.98 4.07
C GLU A 61 -6.73 -10.56 3.76
N ILE A 62 -5.86 -10.44 2.75
CA ILE A 62 -5.27 -9.17 2.31
C ILE A 62 -5.55 -9.02 0.81
N THR A 63 -6.17 -7.90 0.43
CA THR A 63 -6.54 -7.58 -0.96
C THR A 63 -6.11 -6.16 -1.30
N LEU A 64 -5.60 -5.95 -2.51
CA LEU A 64 -5.25 -4.65 -3.09
C LEU A 64 -6.40 -4.11 -3.95
#